data_AF-A0A938W5B2-F1
#
_entry.id   AF-A0A938W5B2-F1
#
_cell.length_a   1.000
_cell.length_b   1.000
_cell.length_c   1.000
_cell.angle_alpha   90.00
_cell.angle_beta   90.00
_cell.angle_gamma   90.00
#
_symmetry.space_group_name_H-M   'P 1'
#
loop_
_entity.id
_entity.type
_entity.pdbx_description
1 polymer ?
#
loop_
_entity_poly.entity_id
_entity_poly.type
_entity_poly.pdbx_seq_one_letter_code
_entity_poly.pdbx_strand_id
1 'polypeptide(L)'
;MYRDMFERMPSQKGETTMSELMLDVGTANDLKMAFRRAGWLPEDIAKFCAGDCAARVLPIVRSQKLVTVTRLWTEQDGVITFSVTSDGTTGEEWITRLECKGMVVIDHAESLLRSKAFKPTTGITTQICVFKGSLFRDNERVTKQIRVEAKKRGFTKPNAEVACLIRERFTNQELEAMGLDMIVAMHEPIKDSTGHSYLLCADRSHDVPLLHTSYCDPGPCWYVTDGFAFAAAPTA
;
A
#
# COMPACT_ATOMS: atom_id res chain seq x y z
N MET A 1 39.83 -60.55 18.58
CA MET A 1 39.17 -60.46 17.27
C MET A 1 37.85 -61.21 17.39
N TYR A 2 36.64 -60.65 17.38
CA TYR A 2 36.13 -59.30 17.13
C TYR A 2 34.94 -59.10 18.08
N ARG A 3 35.01 -58.04 18.89
CA ARG A 3 33.86 -57.38 19.53
C ARG A 3 33.38 -56.30 18.55
N ASP A 4 32.11 -55.94 18.68
CA ASP A 4 31.48 -54.76 18.10
C ASP A 4 31.21 -54.78 16.59
N MET A 5 29.98 -55.17 16.24
CA MET A 5 29.24 -54.63 15.10
C MET A 5 27.74 -54.91 15.32
N PHE A 6 27.15 -54.29 16.35
CA PHE A 6 25.72 -54.03 16.38
C PHE A 6 25.54 -52.53 16.13
N GLU A 7 25.24 -52.22 14.87
CA GLU A 7 24.91 -50.89 14.41
C GLU A 7 23.70 -50.36 15.18
N ARG A 8 23.90 -49.21 15.84
CA ARG A 8 22.82 -48.36 16.35
C ARG A 8 22.07 -47.78 15.15
N MET A 9 20.98 -48.42 14.76
CA MET A 9 19.95 -47.76 13.97
C MET A 9 19.29 -46.65 14.80
N PRO A 10 19.16 -45.43 14.27
CA PRO A 10 18.46 -44.35 14.97
C PRO A 10 16.97 -44.69 15.10
N SER A 11 16.48 -44.62 16.33
CA SER A 11 15.07 -44.71 16.72
C SER A 11 14.21 -43.84 15.80
N GLN A 12 13.23 -44.47 15.14
CA GLN A 12 12.19 -43.78 14.41
C GLN A 12 11.48 -42.79 15.34
N LYS A 13 11.44 -41.51 14.92
CA LYS A 13 10.62 -40.47 15.56
C LYS A 13 9.19 -40.99 15.68
N GLY A 14 8.65 -40.95 16.89
CA GLY A 14 7.34 -41.48 17.23
C GLY A 14 6.24 -40.97 16.30
N GLU A 15 5.44 -41.92 15.81
CA GLU A 15 4.15 -41.65 15.20
C GLU A 15 3.24 -41.01 16.26
N THR A 16 3.01 -39.71 16.13
CA THR A 16 1.98 -39.00 16.90
C THR A 16 0.64 -39.68 16.61
N THR A 17 0.04 -40.30 17.61
CA THR A 17 -1.23 -41.04 17.43
C THR A 17 -2.38 -40.04 17.32
N MET A 18 -3.40 -40.30 16.50
CA MET A 18 -4.55 -39.39 16.31
C MET A 18 -5.24 -38.97 17.63
N SER A 19 -5.13 -39.79 18.68
CA SER A 19 -5.63 -39.50 20.03
C SER A 19 -4.97 -38.29 20.69
N GLU A 20 -3.72 -37.95 20.36
CA GLU A 20 -3.00 -36.83 20.97
C GLU A 20 -3.41 -35.46 20.40
N LEU A 21 -4.11 -35.45 19.26
CA LEU A 21 -4.61 -34.24 18.61
C LEU A 21 -6.11 -34.00 18.83
N MET A 22 -6.78 -34.88 19.58
CA MET A 22 -8.18 -34.65 19.95
C MET A 22 -8.28 -33.51 20.95
N LEU A 23 -8.94 -32.43 20.55
CA LEU A 23 -9.32 -31.36 21.46
C LEU A 23 -10.40 -31.90 22.40
N ASP A 24 -10.17 -31.80 23.71
CA ASP A 24 -11.24 -32.02 24.67
C ASP A 24 -12.32 -30.92 24.53
N VAL A 25 -13.51 -31.21 25.06
CA VAL A 25 -14.68 -30.32 24.93
C VAL A 25 -14.40 -28.93 25.50
N GLY A 26 -13.62 -28.82 26.58
CA GLY A 26 -13.23 -27.56 27.19
C GLY A 26 -12.34 -26.75 26.25
N THR A 27 -11.23 -27.33 25.79
CA THR A 27 -10.29 -26.67 24.88
C THR A 27 -10.97 -26.26 23.57
N ALA A 28 -11.83 -27.12 23.01
CA ALA A 28 -12.60 -26.81 21.80
C ALA A 28 -13.55 -25.61 22.01
N ASN A 29 -14.20 -25.53 23.18
CA ASN A 29 -15.08 -24.41 23.52
C ASN A 29 -14.28 -23.10 23.73
N ASP A 30 -13.13 -23.17 24.39
CA ASP A 30 -12.27 -22.00 24.60
C ASP A 30 -11.74 -21.43 23.29
N LEU A 31 -11.30 -22.30 22.37
CA LEU A 31 -10.85 -21.90 21.04
C LEU A 31 -11.98 -21.26 20.23
N LYS A 32 -13.18 -21.84 20.27
CA LYS A 32 -14.38 -21.28 19.64
C LYS A 32 -14.71 -19.89 20.20
N MET A 33 -14.62 -19.71 21.52
CA MET A 33 -14.90 -18.42 22.15
C MET A 33 -13.80 -17.40 21.86
N ALA A 34 -12.54 -17.81 21.72
CA ALA A 34 -11.46 -16.93 21.30
C ALA A 34 -11.69 -16.38 19.89
N PHE A 35 -12.03 -17.23 18.91
CA PHE A 35 -12.37 -16.79 17.55
C PHE A 35 -13.54 -15.81 17.54
N ARG A 36 -14.60 -16.09 18.32
CA ARG A 36 -15.74 -15.17 18.45
C ARG A 36 -15.36 -13.81 19.01
N ARG A 37 -14.54 -13.77 20.08
CA ARG A 37 -14.06 -12.50 20.66
C ARG A 37 -13.20 -11.70 19.69
N ALA A 38 -12.47 -12.39 18.82
CA ALA A 38 -11.66 -11.77 17.77
C ALA A 38 -12.46 -11.37 16.51
N GLY A 39 -13.78 -11.60 16.49
CA GLY A 39 -14.65 -11.23 15.37
C GLY A 39 -14.55 -12.15 14.15
N TRP A 40 -13.98 -13.35 14.30
CA TRP A 40 -13.82 -14.30 13.19
C TRP A 40 -15.16 -14.89 12.76
N LEU A 41 -15.38 -14.98 11.45
CA LEU A 41 -16.53 -15.63 10.85
C LEU A 41 -16.25 -17.12 10.61
N PRO A 42 -17.29 -17.97 10.47
CA PRO A 42 -17.11 -19.40 10.16
C PRO A 42 -16.27 -19.64 8.90
N GLU A 43 -16.39 -18.80 7.89
CA GLU A 43 -15.58 -18.84 6.65
C GLU A 43 -14.10 -18.52 6.87
N ASP A 44 -13.77 -17.62 7.81
CA ASP A 44 -12.38 -17.32 8.19
C ASP A 44 -11.75 -18.51 8.90
N ILE A 45 -12.51 -19.14 9.82
CA ILE A 45 -12.08 -20.34 10.53
C ILE A 45 -11.84 -21.48 9.54
N ALA A 46 -12.75 -21.67 8.56
CA ALA A 46 -12.58 -22.67 7.52
C ALA A 46 -11.31 -22.44 6.69
N LYS A 47 -11.05 -21.18 6.28
CA LYS A 47 -9.82 -20.81 5.56
C LYS A 47 -8.56 -21.01 6.39
N PHE A 48 -8.61 -20.70 7.69
CA PHE A 48 -7.48 -20.90 8.59
C PHE A 48 -7.15 -22.38 8.82
N CYS A 49 -8.19 -23.22 8.89
CA CYS A 49 -8.02 -24.67 9.00
C CYS A 49 -7.59 -25.31 7.67
N ALA A 50 -7.84 -24.65 6.53
CA ALA A 50 -7.44 -25.13 5.22
C ALA A 50 -5.96 -24.83 4.91
N GLY A 51 -5.27 -25.78 4.28
CA GLY A 51 -3.91 -25.60 3.81
C GLY A 51 -2.88 -25.47 4.95
N ASP A 52 -1.96 -24.50 4.84
CA ASP A 52 -0.81 -24.34 5.72
C ASP A 52 -0.93 -23.17 6.72
N CYS A 53 -2.09 -22.50 6.79
CA CYS A 53 -2.28 -21.30 7.61
C CYS A 53 -1.94 -21.53 9.09
N ALA A 54 -2.46 -22.62 9.69
CA ALA A 54 -2.15 -22.97 11.07
C ALA A 54 -0.64 -23.21 11.30
N ALA A 55 0.04 -23.85 10.34
CA ALA A 55 1.49 -24.09 10.41
C ALA A 55 2.28 -22.78 10.32
N ARG A 56 1.83 -21.82 9.50
CA ARG A 56 2.44 -20.49 9.37
C ARG A 56 2.27 -19.64 10.63
N VAL A 57 1.17 -19.85 11.37
CA VAL A 57 0.88 -19.12 12.61
C VAL A 57 1.52 -19.78 13.84
N LEU A 58 1.84 -21.07 13.79
CA LEU A 58 2.41 -21.81 14.92
C LEU A 58 3.69 -21.20 15.53
N PRO A 59 4.68 -20.69 14.76
CA PRO A 59 5.85 -20.02 15.34
C PRO A 59 5.49 -18.76 16.14
N ILE A 60 4.39 -18.09 15.80
CA ILE A 60 3.90 -16.90 16.50
C ILE A 60 3.29 -17.31 17.84
N VAL A 61 2.43 -18.33 17.83
CA VAL A 61 1.80 -18.89 19.05
C VAL A 61 2.87 -19.41 20.02
N ARG A 62 3.96 -19.98 19.50
CA ARG A 62 5.11 -20.46 20.30
C ARG A 62 6.09 -19.37 20.72
N SER A 63 5.80 -18.09 20.45
CA SER A 63 6.70 -16.96 20.72
C SER A 63 8.09 -17.09 20.06
N GLN A 64 8.19 -17.88 18.99
CA GLN A 64 9.42 -18.08 18.21
C GLN A 64 9.56 -17.05 17.10
N LYS A 65 8.47 -16.40 16.71
CA LYS A 65 8.43 -15.36 15.68
C LYS A 65 7.57 -14.20 16.15
N LEU A 66 8.13 -12.99 16.09
CA LEU A 66 7.37 -11.77 16.29
C LEU A 66 6.60 -11.42 15.02
N VAL A 67 5.34 -11.02 15.19
CA VAL A 67 4.59 -10.36 14.13
C VAL A 67 4.61 -8.87 14.42
N THR A 68 5.26 -8.12 13.55
CA THR A 68 5.12 -6.67 13.54
C THR A 68 3.91 -6.34 12.67
N VAL A 69 2.85 -5.83 13.29
CA VAL A 69 1.77 -5.19 12.53
C VAL A 69 2.29 -3.83 12.09
N THR A 70 2.79 -3.76 10.86
CA THR A 70 3.23 -2.49 10.29
C THR A 70 2.00 -1.73 9.79
N ARG A 71 1.63 -0.65 10.47
CA ARG A 71 0.71 0.33 9.89
C ARG A 71 1.43 1.04 8.75
N LEU A 72 1.01 0.75 7.52
CA LEU A 72 1.61 1.34 6.32
C LEU A 72 1.22 2.82 6.13
N TRP A 73 0.07 3.20 6.68
CA TRP A 73 -0.45 4.57 6.75
C TRP A 73 -1.20 4.81 8.07
N THR A 74 -1.46 6.07 8.36
CA THR A 74 -2.37 6.53 9.43
C THR A 74 -3.41 7.46 8.83
N GLU A 75 -4.60 7.52 9.41
CA GLU A 75 -5.65 8.47 9.00
C GLU A 75 -6.15 9.24 10.21
N GLN A 76 -6.19 10.56 10.11
CA GLN A 76 -6.74 11.46 11.12
C GLN A 76 -7.45 12.62 10.43
N ASP A 77 -8.68 12.92 10.83
CA ASP A 77 -9.48 14.04 10.32
C ASP A 77 -9.51 14.11 8.78
N GLY A 78 -9.71 12.95 8.14
CA GLY A 78 -9.75 12.78 6.68
C GLY A 78 -8.42 13.00 5.95
N VAL A 79 -7.30 13.04 6.68
CA VAL A 79 -5.94 13.13 6.14
C VAL A 79 -5.20 11.83 6.38
N ILE A 80 -4.72 11.22 5.29
CA ILE A 80 -3.91 10.01 5.34
C ILE A 80 -2.42 10.38 5.32
N THR A 81 -1.61 9.77 6.18
CA THR A 81 -0.18 10.06 6.28
C THR A 81 0.67 8.79 6.16
N PHE A 82 1.72 8.85 5.34
CA PHE A 82 2.75 7.82 5.17
C PHE A 82 4.06 8.45 4.69
N SER A 83 5.12 7.67 4.51
CA SER A 83 6.40 8.15 3.97
C SER A 83 6.80 7.36 2.72
N VAL A 84 7.44 8.03 1.78
CA VAL A 84 8.07 7.43 0.60
C VAL A 84 9.53 7.86 0.52
N THR A 85 10.40 7.01 -0.01
CA THR A 85 11.82 7.30 -0.15
C THR A 85 12.20 7.15 -1.61
N SER A 86 12.78 8.20 -2.18
CA SER A 86 13.26 8.20 -3.55
C SER A 86 14.61 7.48 -3.66
N ASP A 87 14.86 6.83 -4.79
CA ASP A 87 16.10 6.06 -5.03
C ASP A 87 16.85 6.49 -6.30
N GLY A 88 16.40 7.56 -6.95
CA GLY A 88 17.01 8.09 -8.17
C GLY A 88 16.52 7.43 -9.46
N THR A 89 15.48 6.59 -9.39
CA THR A 89 14.85 5.99 -10.58
C THR A 89 14.43 7.08 -11.58
N THR A 90 14.95 6.99 -12.80
CA THR A 90 14.65 7.90 -13.90
C THR A 90 13.26 7.65 -14.48
N GLY A 91 12.77 8.58 -15.33
CA GLY A 91 11.46 8.42 -15.97
C GLY A 91 11.31 7.12 -16.76
N GLU A 92 12.31 6.75 -17.58
CA GLU A 92 12.29 5.48 -18.34
C GLU A 92 12.34 4.27 -17.42
N GLU A 93 13.19 4.31 -16.39
CA GLU A 93 13.29 3.21 -15.43
C GLU A 93 12.00 3.04 -14.64
N TRP A 94 11.28 4.12 -14.33
CA TRP A 94 9.96 4.05 -13.69
C TRP A 94 8.93 3.33 -14.54
N ILE A 95 8.92 3.58 -15.86
CA ILE A 95 8.01 2.89 -16.80
C ILE A 95 8.28 1.38 -16.73
N THR A 96 9.52 0.97 -17.00
CA THR A 96 9.91 -0.44 -16.96
C THR A 96 9.64 -1.09 -15.60
N ARG A 97 9.96 -0.39 -14.51
CA ARG A 97 9.81 -0.89 -13.14
C ARG A 97 8.36 -1.15 -12.75
N LEU A 98 7.44 -0.26 -13.12
CA LEU A 98 6.01 -0.42 -12.84
C LEU A 98 5.40 -1.53 -13.72
N GLU A 99 5.76 -1.59 -15.00
CA GLU A 99 5.30 -2.63 -15.92
C GLU A 99 5.78 -4.03 -15.51
N CYS A 100 7.05 -4.17 -15.09
CA CYS A 100 7.57 -5.44 -14.55
C CYS A 100 6.81 -5.91 -13.29
N LYS A 101 6.10 -5.02 -12.60
CA LYS A 101 5.24 -5.33 -11.45
C LYS A 101 3.78 -5.57 -11.82
N GLY A 102 3.46 -5.61 -13.12
CA GLY A 102 2.11 -5.82 -13.63
C GLY A 102 1.20 -4.58 -13.54
N MET A 103 1.80 -3.39 -13.38
CA MET A 103 1.08 -2.12 -13.42
C MET A 103 1.13 -1.55 -14.84
N VAL A 104 0.18 -0.70 -15.19
CA VAL A 104 0.13 -0.04 -16.50
C VAL A 104 0.47 1.43 -16.36
N VAL A 105 1.37 1.93 -17.21
CA VAL A 105 1.67 3.35 -17.35
C VAL A 105 1.03 3.83 -18.64
N ILE A 106 0.10 4.78 -18.56
CA ILE A 106 -0.63 5.23 -19.76
C ILE A 106 0.29 6.13 -20.61
N ASP A 107 0.18 6.09 -21.94
CA ASP A 107 1.01 6.82 -22.91
C ASP A 107 1.33 8.28 -22.53
N HIS A 108 0.33 9.02 -22.03
CA HIS A 108 0.55 10.41 -21.56
C HIS A 108 1.43 10.47 -20.31
N ALA A 109 1.24 9.57 -19.35
CA ALA A 109 2.13 9.49 -18.19
C ALA A 109 3.55 9.15 -18.62
N GLU A 110 3.73 8.22 -19.57
CA GLU A 110 5.05 7.91 -20.11
C GLU A 110 5.72 9.15 -20.73
N SER A 111 4.99 9.92 -21.54
CA SER A 111 5.49 11.15 -22.15
C SER A 111 5.96 12.16 -21.10
N LEU A 112 5.21 12.30 -20.01
CA LEU A 112 5.57 13.16 -18.88
C LEU A 112 6.83 12.65 -18.16
N LEU A 113 6.93 11.35 -17.91
CA LEU A 113 8.09 10.74 -17.25
C LEU A 113 9.37 10.92 -18.08
N ARG A 114 9.26 10.85 -19.41
CA ARG A 114 10.37 11.11 -20.35
C ARG A 114 10.72 12.58 -20.52
N SER A 115 9.90 13.49 -20.01
CA SER A 115 10.10 14.93 -20.20
C SER A 115 11.23 15.47 -19.32
N LYS A 116 11.88 16.54 -19.78
CA LYS A 116 12.89 17.29 -18.98
C LYS A 116 12.32 17.93 -17.71
N ALA A 117 11.01 18.03 -17.61
CA ALA A 117 10.33 18.58 -16.44
C ALA A 117 10.24 17.54 -15.29
N PHE A 118 10.25 16.25 -15.62
CA PHE A 118 10.35 15.19 -14.63
C PHE A 118 11.77 15.12 -14.09
N LYS A 119 11.93 15.44 -12.79
CA LYS A 119 13.22 15.53 -12.11
C LYS A 119 13.18 14.64 -10.88
N PRO A 120 13.58 13.35 -10.98
CA PRO A 120 13.57 12.45 -9.84
C PRO A 120 14.56 12.93 -8.79
N THR A 121 14.38 12.42 -7.59
CA THR A 121 15.22 12.71 -6.43
C THR A 121 15.90 11.44 -5.95
N THR A 122 16.98 11.54 -5.18
CA THR A 122 17.73 10.37 -4.71
C THR A 122 17.96 10.43 -3.21
N GLY A 123 17.55 9.38 -2.49
CA GLY A 123 17.74 9.25 -1.05
C GLY A 123 16.85 10.17 -0.19
N ILE A 124 15.87 10.85 -0.79
CA ILE A 124 15.00 11.77 -0.06
C ILE A 124 13.79 11.00 0.47
N THR A 125 13.67 10.93 1.79
CA THR A 125 12.44 10.44 2.43
C THR A 125 11.48 11.60 2.64
N THR A 126 10.31 11.53 2.02
CA THR A 126 9.27 12.55 2.10
C THR A 126 8.09 12.00 2.89
N GLN A 127 7.65 12.72 3.92
CA GLN A 127 6.36 12.46 4.55
C GLN A 127 5.25 13.02 3.66
N ILE A 128 4.32 12.16 3.27
CA ILE A 128 3.21 12.47 2.38
C ILE A 128 1.93 12.58 3.22
N CYS A 129 1.17 13.63 2.96
CA CYS A 129 -0.16 13.83 3.49
C CYS A 129 -1.16 13.85 2.33
N VAL A 130 -2.12 12.95 2.35
CA VAL A 130 -3.17 12.81 1.34
C VAL A 130 -4.48 13.32 1.92
N PHE A 131 -5.02 14.39 1.34
CA PHE A 131 -6.35 14.87 1.67
C PHE A 131 -7.38 14.03 0.94
N LYS A 132 -8.32 13.43 1.67
CA LYS A 132 -9.45 12.73 1.04
C LYS A 132 -10.41 13.73 0.41
N GLY A 133 -11.00 13.37 -0.72
CA GLY A 133 -11.96 14.18 -1.45
C GLY A 133 -13.19 14.53 -0.63
N SER A 134 -13.56 13.67 0.33
CA SER A 134 -14.61 13.89 1.33
C SER A 134 -14.34 15.06 2.28
N LEU A 135 -13.12 15.60 2.35
CA LEU A 135 -12.83 16.83 3.10
C LEU A 135 -13.40 18.10 2.45
N PHE A 136 -13.74 18.03 1.17
CA PHE A 136 -14.18 19.19 0.39
C PHE A 136 -15.64 19.01 -0.01
N ARG A 137 -16.39 20.10 0.02
CA ARG A 137 -17.73 20.16 -0.59
C ARG A 137 -17.59 19.98 -2.10
N ASP A 138 -18.63 19.46 -2.75
CA ASP A 138 -18.57 19.12 -4.18
C ASP A 138 -18.12 20.28 -5.06
N ASN A 139 -18.62 21.50 -4.81
CA ASN A 139 -18.25 22.71 -5.54
C ASN A 139 -16.89 23.32 -5.12
N GLU A 140 -16.34 22.89 -3.99
CA GLU A 140 -15.03 23.30 -3.47
C GLU A 140 -13.94 22.27 -3.81
N ARG A 141 -14.31 21.09 -4.31
CA ARG A 141 -13.39 20.00 -4.67
C ARG A 141 -12.76 20.26 -6.04
N VAL A 142 -12.02 21.36 -6.12
CA VAL A 142 -11.29 21.82 -7.30
C VAL A 142 -9.83 22.09 -6.93
N THR A 143 -8.92 21.90 -7.88
CA THR A 143 -7.45 21.97 -7.66
C THR A 143 -7.02 23.24 -6.93
N LYS A 144 -7.61 24.38 -7.29
CA LYS A 144 -7.30 25.68 -6.68
C LYS A 144 -7.59 25.68 -5.18
N GLN A 145 -8.76 25.22 -4.76
CA GLN A 145 -9.17 25.23 -3.35
C GLN A 145 -8.41 24.19 -2.53
N ILE A 146 -8.17 23.01 -3.10
CA ILE A 146 -7.38 21.96 -2.46
C ILE A 146 -5.96 22.46 -2.16
N ARG A 147 -5.33 23.17 -3.11
CA ARG A 147 -4.01 23.78 -2.92
C ARG A 147 -4.02 24.91 -1.87
N VAL A 148 -5.10 25.70 -1.80
CA VAL A 148 -5.27 26.72 -0.75
C VAL A 148 -5.34 26.08 0.63
N GLU A 149 -6.11 25.01 0.78
CA GLU A 149 -6.21 24.28 2.05
C GLU A 149 -4.87 23.63 2.43
N ALA A 150 -4.15 23.05 1.47
CA ALA A 150 -2.83 22.46 1.72
C ALA A 150 -1.84 23.52 2.23
N LYS A 151 -1.81 24.69 1.57
CA LYS A 151 -0.98 25.82 1.99
C LYS A 151 -1.37 26.32 3.39
N LYS A 152 -2.66 26.41 3.70
CA LYS A 152 -3.16 26.81 5.02
C LYS A 152 -2.69 25.87 6.13
N ARG A 153 -2.59 24.56 5.83
CA ARG A 153 -2.06 23.54 6.76
C ARG A 153 -0.53 23.40 6.71
N GLY A 154 0.17 24.25 5.97
CA GLY A 154 1.64 24.24 5.90
C GLY A 154 2.23 23.14 5.02
N PHE A 155 1.44 22.49 4.17
CA PHE A 155 1.93 21.48 3.24
C PHE A 155 2.44 22.11 1.94
N THR A 156 3.41 21.46 1.31
CA THR A 156 4.02 21.91 0.06
C THR A 156 3.74 20.96 -1.10
N LYS A 157 3.93 21.45 -2.33
CA LYS A 157 3.86 20.61 -3.52
C LYS A 157 4.95 19.52 -3.44
N PRO A 158 4.62 18.24 -3.66
CA PRO A 158 5.61 17.18 -3.74
C PRO A 158 6.36 17.21 -5.08
N ASN A 159 7.42 16.41 -5.20
CA ASN A 159 8.00 16.07 -6.49
C ASN A 159 7.01 15.22 -7.31
N ALA A 160 7.03 15.33 -8.64
CA ALA A 160 6.19 14.52 -9.52
C ALA A 160 6.42 12.99 -9.35
N GLU A 161 7.64 12.59 -9.03
CA GLU A 161 8.04 11.21 -8.70
C GLU A 161 7.19 10.58 -7.58
N VAL A 162 6.61 11.39 -6.69
CA VAL A 162 5.76 10.89 -5.61
C VAL A 162 4.58 10.06 -6.12
N ALA A 163 4.04 10.35 -7.30
CA ALA A 163 2.98 9.52 -7.89
C ALA A 163 3.46 8.09 -8.17
N CYS A 164 4.67 7.94 -8.74
CA CYS A 164 5.29 6.64 -9.02
C CYS A 164 5.56 5.87 -7.73
N LEU A 165 6.12 6.56 -6.73
CA LEU A 165 6.41 5.97 -5.42
C LEU A 165 5.14 5.50 -4.70
N ILE A 166 4.05 6.28 -4.75
CA ILE A 166 2.76 5.89 -4.18
C ILE A 166 2.21 4.67 -4.91
N ARG A 167 2.22 4.70 -6.25
CA ARG A 167 1.67 3.61 -7.07
C ARG A 167 2.40 2.30 -6.83
N GLU A 168 3.72 2.35 -6.70
CA GLU A 168 4.54 1.19 -6.37
C GLU A 168 4.30 0.70 -4.94
N ARG A 169 4.13 1.62 -3.99
CA ARG A 169 4.05 1.31 -2.56
C ARG A 169 2.76 0.60 -2.16
N PHE A 170 1.63 0.98 -2.78
CA PHE A 170 0.32 0.49 -2.38
C PHE A 170 -0.34 -0.36 -3.46
N THR A 171 -0.96 -1.44 -3.03
CA THR A 171 -1.85 -2.27 -3.85
C THR A 171 -3.20 -1.59 -4.06
N ASN A 172 -3.99 -2.07 -5.01
CA ASN A 172 -5.35 -1.57 -5.21
C ASN A 172 -6.23 -1.82 -3.98
N GLN A 173 -6.08 -2.96 -3.32
CA GLN A 173 -6.82 -3.27 -2.09
C GLN A 173 -6.47 -2.33 -0.94
N GLU A 174 -5.21 -1.89 -0.84
CA GLU A 174 -4.81 -0.91 0.19
C GLU A 174 -5.35 0.49 -0.11
N LEU A 175 -5.38 0.92 -1.38
CA LEU A 175 -6.03 2.18 -1.77
C LEU A 175 -7.55 2.12 -1.51
N GLU A 176 -8.19 0.99 -1.77
CA GLU A 176 -9.59 0.76 -1.43
C GLU A 176 -9.82 0.81 0.08
N ALA A 177 -8.95 0.19 0.88
CA ALA A 177 -9.00 0.25 2.33
C ALA A 177 -8.79 1.68 2.89
N MET A 178 -8.07 2.53 2.16
CA MET A 178 -7.98 3.98 2.43
C MET A 178 -9.26 4.74 2.04
N GLY A 179 -10.18 4.11 1.33
CA GLY A 179 -11.39 4.73 0.77
C GLY A 179 -11.09 5.63 -0.43
N LEU A 180 -10.05 5.31 -1.20
CA LEU A 180 -9.57 6.12 -2.32
C LEU A 180 -9.60 5.35 -3.63
N ASP A 181 -10.14 5.92 -4.70
CA ASP A 181 -10.08 5.37 -6.06
C ASP A 181 -8.77 5.77 -6.76
N MET A 182 -8.28 6.98 -6.46
CA MET A 182 -7.08 7.57 -7.04
C MET A 182 -6.35 8.42 -6.01
N ILE A 183 -5.02 8.52 -6.12
CA ILE A 183 -4.21 9.54 -5.44
C ILE A 183 -3.50 10.41 -6.48
N VAL A 184 -3.85 11.69 -6.51
CA VAL A 184 -3.22 12.72 -7.36
C VAL A 184 -2.04 13.32 -6.62
N ALA A 185 -0.83 13.23 -7.18
CA ALA A 185 0.32 13.95 -6.65
C ALA A 185 0.22 15.43 -7.03
N MET A 186 0.03 16.32 -6.05
CA MET A 186 -0.19 17.75 -6.29
C MET A 186 1.10 18.53 -6.60
N HIS A 187 1.96 17.95 -7.43
CA HIS A 187 3.24 18.51 -7.86
C HIS A 187 3.08 19.78 -8.72
N GLU A 188 4.20 20.42 -9.08
CA GLU A 188 4.19 21.50 -10.07
C GLU A 188 3.69 20.95 -11.41
N PRO A 189 2.60 21.48 -12.01
CA PRO A 189 2.04 20.90 -13.22
C PRO A 189 3.07 20.81 -14.35
N ILE A 190 3.08 19.67 -15.03
CA ILE A 190 3.92 19.47 -16.20
C ILE A 190 3.08 19.80 -17.44
N LYS A 191 3.61 20.66 -18.30
CA LYS A 191 2.93 21.08 -19.52
C LYS A 191 3.27 20.15 -20.68
N ASP A 192 2.27 19.77 -21.47
CA ASP A 192 2.49 19.14 -22.76
C ASP A 192 2.89 20.16 -23.84
N SER A 193 3.11 19.68 -25.06
CA SER A 193 3.46 20.51 -26.23
C SER A 193 2.36 21.51 -26.63
N THR A 194 1.11 21.25 -26.23
CA THR A 194 -0.05 22.12 -26.49
C THR A 194 -0.30 23.12 -25.35
N GLY A 195 0.46 23.03 -24.27
CA GLY A 195 0.37 23.91 -23.10
C GLY A 195 -0.59 23.45 -22.01
N HIS A 196 -1.26 22.30 -22.19
CA HIS A 196 -2.13 21.73 -21.16
C HIS A 196 -1.30 21.21 -19.99
N SER A 197 -1.82 21.43 -18.79
CA SER A 197 -1.11 21.18 -17.53
C SER A 197 -1.65 19.94 -16.84
N TYR A 198 -0.75 19.01 -16.52
CA TYR A 198 -1.09 17.69 -16.01
C TYR A 198 -0.42 17.39 -14.67
N LEU A 199 -1.08 16.52 -13.90
CA LEU A 199 -0.59 15.92 -12.67
C LEU A 199 -0.54 14.39 -12.83
N LEU A 200 0.48 13.76 -12.26
CA LEU A 200 0.60 12.31 -12.21
C LEU A 200 -0.26 11.74 -11.06
N CYS A 201 -0.90 10.61 -11.34
CA CYS A 201 -1.90 10.00 -10.48
C CYS A 201 -1.67 8.50 -10.35
N ALA A 202 -1.84 7.97 -9.14
CA ALA A 202 -1.88 6.53 -8.86
C ALA A 202 -3.34 6.09 -8.76
N ASP A 203 -3.81 5.25 -9.68
CA ASP A 203 -5.22 4.95 -9.87
C ASP A 203 -5.51 3.45 -9.76
N ARG A 204 -6.62 3.10 -9.09
CA ARG A 204 -7.14 1.74 -8.95
C ARG A 204 -8.52 1.51 -9.56
N SER A 205 -9.08 2.49 -10.26
CA SER A 205 -10.46 2.50 -10.79
C SER A 205 -10.68 1.52 -11.94
N HIS A 206 -9.61 0.92 -12.46
CA HIS A 206 -9.65 -0.07 -13.52
C HIS A 206 -9.19 -1.44 -13.01
N ASP A 207 -9.40 -2.48 -13.81
CA ASP A 207 -9.03 -3.87 -13.48
C ASP A 207 -7.52 -4.07 -13.20
N VAL A 208 -6.69 -3.10 -13.61
CA VAL A 208 -5.24 -3.10 -13.43
C VAL A 208 -4.79 -1.85 -12.66
N PRO A 209 -3.74 -1.92 -11.82
CA PRO A 209 -3.15 -0.74 -11.18
C PRO A 209 -2.52 0.18 -12.23
N LEU A 210 -2.84 1.48 -12.16
CA LEU A 210 -2.47 2.46 -13.18
C LEU A 210 -1.64 3.61 -12.63
N LEU A 211 -0.68 4.07 -13.44
CA LEU A 211 -0.10 5.40 -13.35
C LEU A 211 -0.61 6.22 -14.54
N HIS A 212 -1.39 7.27 -14.29
CA HIS A 212 -1.96 8.11 -15.34
C HIS A 212 -1.77 9.60 -15.10
N THR A 213 -2.34 10.41 -15.98
CA THR A 213 -2.32 11.87 -15.90
C THR A 213 -3.72 12.44 -15.77
N SER A 214 -3.88 13.44 -14.90
CA SER A 214 -5.12 14.20 -14.78
C SER A 214 -4.88 15.68 -15.06
N TYR A 215 -5.85 16.31 -15.72
CA TYR A 215 -5.82 17.75 -16.02
C TYR A 215 -5.93 18.57 -14.74
N CYS A 216 -5.12 19.63 -14.63
CA CYS A 216 -5.17 20.50 -13.46
C CYS A 216 -5.85 21.86 -13.68
N ASP A 217 -6.15 22.27 -14.93
CA ASP A 217 -6.72 23.60 -15.22
C ASP A 217 -7.44 23.73 -16.58
N PRO A 218 -8.61 24.41 -16.65
CA PRO A 218 -9.69 24.36 -15.67
C PRO A 218 -10.40 23.01 -15.81
N GLY A 219 -10.14 22.09 -14.88
CA GLY A 219 -10.75 20.76 -14.87
C GLY A 219 -12.14 20.76 -14.19
N PRO A 220 -12.96 19.72 -14.46
CA PRO A 220 -14.17 19.45 -13.68
C PRO A 220 -13.85 19.24 -12.18
N CYS A 221 -14.88 19.26 -11.34
CA CYS A 221 -14.72 18.92 -9.92
C CYS A 221 -14.17 17.49 -9.78
N TRP A 222 -13.23 17.30 -8.85
CA TRP A 222 -12.71 15.97 -8.52
C TRP A 222 -13.77 15.12 -7.81
N TYR A 223 -13.56 13.81 -7.72
CA TYR A 223 -14.47 12.90 -7.05
C TYR A 223 -14.27 12.86 -5.53
N VAL A 224 -15.32 12.49 -4.81
CA VAL A 224 -15.27 12.35 -3.34
C VAL A 224 -14.30 11.26 -2.89
N THR A 225 -14.06 10.29 -3.75
CA THR A 225 -13.13 9.17 -3.57
C THR A 225 -11.71 9.47 -4.05
N ASP A 226 -11.41 10.68 -4.54
CA ASP A 226 -10.05 11.07 -4.92
C ASP A 226 -9.23 11.48 -3.69
N GLY A 227 -7.94 11.18 -3.71
CA GLY A 227 -6.96 11.64 -2.72
C GLY A 227 -5.99 12.65 -3.32
N PHE A 228 -5.58 13.65 -2.56
CA PHE A 228 -4.66 14.70 -3.01
C PHE A 228 -3.39 14.72 -2.17
N ALA A 229 -2.29 14.23 -2.73
CA ALA A 229 -1.02 14.07 -2.04
C ALA A 229 -0.19 15.35 -2.04
N PHE A 230 0.24 15.77 -0.86
CA PHE A 230 1.18 16.85 -0.60
C PHE A 230 2.36 16.37 0.24
N ALA A 231 3.46 17.10 0.21
CA ALA A 231 4.60 16.86 1.11
C ALA A 231 4.40 17.64 2.41
N ALA A 232 4.72 17.02 3.54
CA ALA A 232 4.96 17.72 4.80
C ALA A 232 6.11 18.72 4.60
N ALA A 233 5.96 19.93 5.15
CA ALA A 233 7.09 20.85 5.20
C ALA A 233 8.23 20.20 5.98
N PRO A 234 9.50 20.45 5.60
CA PRO A 234 10.63 20.05 6.43
C PRO A 234 10.43 20.66 7.82
N THR A 235 10.54 19.85 8.87
CA THR A 235 10.66 20.41 10.22
C THR A 235 11.93 21.23 10.28
N ALA A 236 11.77 22.54 10.46
CA ALA A 236 12.87 23.49 10.65
C ALA A 236 13.63 23.23 11.95
#